data_AF-A0A7X3VHS6-F1
#
_entry.id   AF-A0A7X3VHS6-F1
#
_cell.length_a   1.000
_cell.length_b   1.000
_cell.length_c   1.000
_cell.angle_alpha   90.00
_cell.angle_beta   90.00
_cell.angle_gamma   90.00
#
_symmetry.space_group_name_H-M   'P 1'
#
loop_
_entity.id
_entity.type
_entity.pdbx_description
1 polymer ?
#
loop_
_entity_poly.entity_id
_entity_poly.type
_entity_poly.pdbx_seq_one_letter_code
_entity_poly.pdbx_strand_id
1 'polypeptide(L)'
;MSTPIGCDMRKYYKQVLQRAAETGRPVSELLFEDYCKRVGIHCERIQEEHGRTPDYELVIDGQTIIAEVKEFTKNRDDTDPGAGVRKKIQDSSPQIKARTAGRYPGMLVLYDNGRIVPNFLPNHIMTAMYGQMVLDIAIPRDISIKPYITGARLGPKKKMTEDTNTSISAIGALVVTEPGLILKLHVYHNRFARVPIDPKLLARRGILQHRFDIENRIWVEC
;
A
#
# COMPACT_ATOMS: atom_id res chain seq x y z
N MET A 1 8.91 -19.47 -21.05
CA MET A 1 10.13 -18.69 -21.33
C MET A 1 10.71 -18.28 -19.99
N SER A 2 11.95 -18.63 -19.71
CA SER A 2 12.63 -18.35 -18.43
C SER A 2 13.12 -16.90 -18.38
N THR A 3 12.78 -16.19 -17.31
CA THR A 3 13.47 -14.94 -16.94
C THR A 3 14.94 -15.23 -16.64
N PRO A 4 15.87 -14.30 -16.92
CA PRO A 4 17.25 -14.47 -16.50
C PRO A 4 17.36 -14.29 -14.98
N ILE A 5 17.39 -15.42 -14.28
CA ILE A 5 17.91 -15.52 -12.92
C ILE A 5 19.38 -15.06 -13.00
N GLY A 6 19.69 -13.89 -12.44
CA GLY A 6 21.05 -13.32 -12.47
C GLY A 6 21.22 -11.93 -13.09
N CYS A 7 20.14 -11.21 -13.42
CA CYS A 7 20.30 -9.76 -13.67
C CYS A 7 20.71 -9.06 -12.37
N ASP A 8 21.89 -8.43 -12.35
CA ASP A 8 22.32 -7.61 -11.22
C ASP A 8 21.29 -6.50 -10.97
N MET A 9 20.53 -6.63 -9.89
CA MET A 9 19.49 -5.66 -9.53
C MET A 9 20.06 -4.28 -9.19
N ARG A 10 21.36 -4.15 -8.88
CA ARG A 10 22.03 -2.84 -8.79
C ARG A 10 22.19 -2.20 -10.17
N LYS A 11 22.53 -2.98 -11.20
CA LYS A 11 22.56 -2.54 -12.61
C LYS A 11 21.15 -2.20 -13.12
N TYR A 12 20.14 -3.04 -12.86
CA TYR A 12 18.75 -2.73 -13.20
C TYR A 12 18.26 -1.46 -12.49
N TYR A 13 18.51 -1.31 -11.17
CA TYR A 13 18.10 -0.09 -10.46
C TYR A 13 18.82 1.16 -11.00
N LYS A 14 20.10 1.06 -11.40
CA LYS A 14 20.80 2.15 -12.10
C LYS A 14 20.13 2.51 -13.44
N GLN A 15 19.66 1.52 -14.20
CA GLN A 15 18.91 1.75 -15.45
C GLN A 15 17.56 2.42 -15.18
N VAL A 16 16.85 2.04 -14.11
CA VAL A 16 15.59 2.70 -13.71
C VAL A 16 15.84 4.15 -13.26
N LEU A 17 16.90 4.41 -12.49
CA LEU A 17 17.31 5.78 -12.13
C LEU A 17 17.64 6.64 -13.35
N GLN A 18 18.35 6.07 -14.33
CA GLN A 18 18.69 6.75 -15.58
C GLN A 18 17.42 7.08 -16.39
N ARG A 19 16.52 6.10 -16.58
CA ARG A 19 15.20 6.31 -17.21
C ARG A 19 14.37 7.38 -16.50
N ALA A 20 14.38 7.41 -15.17
CA ALA A 20 13.68 8.42 -14.37
C ALA A 20 14.24 9.83 -14.63
N ALA A 21 15.57 9.98 -14.67
CA ALA A 21 16.23 11.25 -14.98
C ALA A 21 15.96 11.73 -16.42
N GLU A 22 15.95 10.82 -17.39
CA GLU A 22 15.70 11.12 -18.81
C GLU A 22 14.24 11.49 -19.10
N THR A 23 13.29 10.85 -18.42
CA THR A 23 11.85 11.04 -18.65
C THR A 23 11.18 12.04 -17.69
N GLY A 24 11.89 12.46 -16.64
CA GLY A 24 11.33 13.27 -15.55
C GLY A 24 10.34 12.52 -14.65
N ARG A 25 10.16 11.20 -14.84
CA ARG A 25 9.15 10.39 -14.14
C ARG A 25 9.65 9.87 -12.79
N PRO A 26 8.76 9.73 -11.78
CA PRO A 26 9.09 9.08 -10.50
C PRO A 26 9.65 7.66 -10.67
N VAL A 27 10.60 7.29 -9.81
CA VAL A 27 11.19 5.95 -9.79
C VAL A 27 10.13 4.90 -9.42
N SER A 28 9.24 5.24 -8.47
CA SER A 28 8.11 4.39 -8.08
C SER A 28 7.22 3.97 -9.26
N GLU A 29 6.98 4.87 -10.21
CA GLU A 29 6.14 4.59 -11.38
C GLU A 29 6.80 3.58 -12.32
N LEU A 30 8.07 3.81 -12.68
CA LEU A 30 8.81 2.93 -13.59
C LEU A 30 8.97 1.52 -13.01
N LEU A 31 9.19 1.42 -11.69
CA LEU A 31 9.23 0.14 -10.98
C LEU A 31 7.85 -0.54 -10.96
N PHE A 32 6.76 0.22 -10.84
CA PHE A 32 5.40 -0.33 -10.86
C PHE A 32 5.01 -0.85 -12.25
N GLU A 33 5.32 -0.11 -13.32
CA GLU A 33 5.14 -0.57 -14.71
C GLU A 33 5.93 -1.86 -14.99
N ASP A 34 7.23 -1.88 -14.64
CA ASP A 34 8.09 -3.05 -14.82
C ASP A 34 7.61 -4.24 -13.94
N TYR A 35 7.04 -3.98 -12.76
CA TYR A 35 6.38 -5.00 -11.92
C TYR A 35 5.17 -5.61 -12.63
N CYS A 36 4.20 -4.77 -13.05
CA CYS A 36 2.96 -5.18 -13.70
C CYS A 36 3.25 -6.01 -14.96
N LYS A 37 4.17 -5.53 -15.82
CA LYS A 37 4.62 -6.24 -17.01
C LYS A 37 5.15 -7.64 -16.70
N ARG A 38 5.94 -7.78 -15.62
CA ARG A 38 6.53 -9.07 -15.22
C ARG A 38 5.51 -10.06 -14.65
N VAL A 39 4.46 -9.60 -13.97
CA VAL A 39 3.36 -10.47 -13.49
C VAL A 39 2.19 -10.61 -14.49
N GLY A 40 2.35 -10.05 -15.69
CA GLY A 40 1.35 -10.14 -16.77
C GLY A 40 0.07 -9.35 -16.49
N ILE A 41 0.15 -8.25 -15.74
CA ILE A 41 -0.93 -7.29 -15.55
C ILE A 41 -0.84 -6.24 -16.66
N HIS A 42 -1.94 -6.01 -17.36
CA HIS A 42 -2.06 -4.89 -18.29
C HIS A 42 -2.15 -3.60 -17.48
N CYS A 43 -1.28 -2.63 -17.77
CA CYS A 43 -1.09 -1.43 -16.96
C CYS A 43 -0.87 -0.25 -17.89
N GLU A 44 -1.87 0.61 -18.01
CA GLU A 44 -1.85 1.80 -18.87
C GLU A 44 -1.83 3.07 -18.03
N ARG A 45 -0.96 4.02 -18.37
CA ARG A 45 -0.99 5.35 -17.75
C ARG A 45 -2.26 6.08 -18.21
N ILE A 46 -3.00 6.64 -17.27
CA ILE A 46 -4.13 7.50 -17.60
C ILE A 46 -3.59 8.84 -18.11
N GLN A 47 -4.16 9.38 -19.19
CA GLN A 47 -3.78 10.72 -19.67
C GLN A 47 -4.28 11.79 -18.71
N GLU A 48 -3.40 12.73 -18.39
CA GLU A 48 -3.67 13.86 -17.50
C GLU A 48 -4.52 14.91 -18.24
N GLU A 49 -5.84 14.80 -18.07
CA GLU A 49 -6.80 15.84 -18.46
C GLU A 49 -6.81 17.01 -17.45
N HIS A 50 -7.72 17.98 -17.62
CA HIS A 50 -7.88 19.11 -16.68
C HIS A 50 -8.34 18.66 -15.28
N GLY A 51 -7.38 18.29 -14.42
CA GLY A 51 -7.63 17.92 -13.03
C GLY A 51 -6.51 17.09 -12.43
N ARG A 52 -6.74 16.57 -11.22
CA ARG A 52 -5.87 15.57 -10.59
C ARG A 52 -6.42 14.17 -10.87
N THR A 53 -5.88 13.50 -11.88
CA THR A 53 -6.26 12.14 -12.30
C THR A 53 -5.32 11.10 -11.70
N PRO A 54 -5.80 9.88 -11.36
CA PRO A 54 -4.92 8.81 -10.93
C PRO A 54 -3.91 8.39 -12.00
N ASP A 55 -2.75 7.90 -11.56
CA ASP A 55 -1.64 7.58 -12.45
C ASP A 55 -1.96 6.46 -13.48
N TYR A 56 -2.70 5.39 -13.09
CA TYR A 56 -2.88 4.19 -13.93
C TYR A 56 -4.29 3.57 -13.93
N GLU A 57 -4.59 2.91 -15.04
CA GLU A 57 -5.62 1.87 -15.15
C GLU A 57 -4.95 0.49 -15.29
N LEU A 58 -5.36 -0.46 -14.44
CA LEU A 58 -4.93 -1.85 -14.49
C LEU A 58 -6.07 -2.72 -15.00
N VAL A 59 -5.79 -3.64 -15.92
CA VAL A 59 -6.76 -4.67 -16.34
C VAL A 59 -6.23 -6.05 -15.98
N ILE A 60 -6.98 -6.76 -15.14
CA ILE A 60 -6.68 -8.13 -14.69
C ILE A 60 -7.90 -8.99 -14.99
N ASP A 61 -7.76 -9.94 -15.91
CA ASP A 61 -8.80 -10.91 -16.28
C ASP A 61 -10.17 -10.26 -16.61
N GLY A 62 -10.13 -9.10 -17.28
CA GLY A 62 -11.30 -8.29 -17.65
C GLY A 62 -11.79 -7.31 -16.60
N GLN A 63 -11.27 -7.36 -15.36
CA GLN A 63 -11.59 -6.41 -14.30
C GLN A 63 -10.63 -5.20 -14.34
N THR A 64 -11.20 -4.00 -14.47
CA THR A 64 -10.49 -2.73 -14.31
C THR A 64 -10.26 -2.41 -12.82
N ILE A 65 -9.05 -1.96 -12.47
CA ILE A 65 -8.66 -1.40 -11.17
C ILE A 65 -7.96 -0.06 -11.43
N ILE A 66 -8.38 1.01 -10.74
CA ILE A 66 -7.72 2.32 -10.82
C ILE A 66 -6.59 2.37 -9.81
N ALA A 67 -5.37 2.73 -10.22
CA ALA A 67 -4.20 2.79 -9.34
C ALA A 67 -3.56 4.18 -9.31
N GLU A 68 -3.17 4.60 -8.10
CA GLU A 68 -2.35 5.77 -7.83
C GLU A 68 -1.01 5.30 -7.25
N VAL A 69 0.12 5.82 -7.73
CA VAL A 69 1.46 5.45 -7.26
C VAL A 69 2.08 6.63 -6.49
N LYS A 70 2.54 6.36 -5.27
CA LYS A 70 3.23 7.36 -4.44
C LYS A 70 4.51 6.81 -3.82
N GLU A 71 5.60 7.54 -4.03
CA GLU A 71 6.90 7.28 -3.41
C GLU A 71 7.01 7.91 -2.02
N PHE A 72 7.65 7.21 -1.09
CA PHE A 72 8.09 7.81 0.18
C PHE A 72 9.41 8.56 -0.02
N THR A 73 9.44 9.83 0.35
CA THR A 73 10.69 10.55 0.58
C THR A 73 11.14 10.26 2.01
N LYS A 74 12.43 9.96 2.20
CA LYS A 74 13.00 9.60 3.50
C LYS A 74 12.93 10.76 4.51
N ASN A 75 11.87 10.80 5.30
CA ASN A 75 11.76 11.66 6.48
C ASN A 75 12.29 10.91 7.71
N ARG A 76 13.24 11.52 8.43
CA ARG A 76 13.95 10.86 9.55
C ARG A 76 13.18 10.84 10.88
N ASP A 77 12.16 11.69 11.05
CA ASP A 77 11.60 12.04 12.37
C ASP A 77 10.09 11.75 12.54
N ASP A 78 9.51 10.84 11.75
CA ASP A 78 8.10 10.43 11.91
C ASP A 78 7.95 9.46 13.11
N THR A 79 7.93 10.02 14.32
CA THR A 79 7.71 9.29 15.60
C THR A 79 6.29 8.73 15.74
N ASP A 80 5.39 9.06 14.81
CA ASP A 80 3.98 8.64 14.79
C ASP A 80 3.75 7.55 13.73
N PRO A 81 3.61 6.26 14.13
CA PRO A 81 3.45 5.15 13.20
C PRO A 81 2.33 5.39 12.17
N GLY A 82 2.69 5.30 10.90
CA GLY A 82 1.77 5.49 9.77
C GLY A 82 1.43 6.95 9.43
N ALA A 83 2.05 7.97 10.02
CA ALA A 83 1.78 9.37 9.66
C ALA A 83 2.02 9.66 8.16
N GLY A 84 3.20 9.30 7.64
CA GLY A 84 3.46 9.33 6.19
C GLY A 84 2.43 8.56 5.34
N VAL A 85 2.00 7.35 5.76
CA VAL A 85 0.97 6.56 5.06
C VAL A 85 -0.38 7.29 5.07
N ARG A 86 -0.80 7.87 6.21
CA ARG A 86 -2.04 8.66 6.32
C ARG A 86 -2.02 9.88 5.42
N LYS A 87 -0.86 10.54 5.28
CA LYS A 87 -0.67 11.65 4.34
C LYS A 87 -0.85 11.17 2.90
N LYS A 88 -0.19 10.08 2.48
CA LYS A 88 -0.39 9.52 1.13
C LYS A 88 -1.84 9.12 0.85
N ILE A 89 -2.56 8.53 1.82
CA ILE A 89 -4.01 8.25 1.70
C ILE A 89 -4.80 9.55 1.47
N GLN A 90 -4.53 10.58 2.26
CA GLN A 90 -5.22 11.87 2.18
C GLN A 90 -4.99 12.57 0.84
N ASP A 91 -3.74 12.58 0.36
CA ASP A 91 -3.34 13.25 -0.89
C ASP A 91 -3.89 12.53 -2.13
N SER A 92 -4.02 11.20 -2.06
CA SER A 92 -4.42 10.34 -3.18
C SER A 92 -5.93 10.12 -3.31
N SER A 93 -6.65 10.14 -2.18
CA SER A 93 -8.09 9.83 -2.14
C SER A 93 -8.96 10.66 -3.11
N PRO A 94 -8.78 11.99 -3.28
CA PRO A 94 -9.57 12.76 -4.23
C PRO A 94 -9.44 12.27 -5.68
N GLN A 95 -8.22 11.88 -6.08
CA GLN A 95 -7.91 11.43 -7.44
C GLN A 95 -8.57 10.07 -7.70
N ILE A 96 -8.33 9.11 -6.79
CA ILE A 96 -8.92 7.77 -6.85
C ILE A 96 -10.44 7.87 -6.83
N LYS A 97 -11.03 8.72 -5.97
CA LYS A 97 -12.48 8.93 -5.89
C LYS A 97 -13.07 9.48 -7.20
N ALA A 98 -12.40 10.45 -7.83
CA ALA A 98 -12.86 11.06 -9.07
C ALA A 98 -12.95 10.03 -10.22
N ARG A 99 -11.92 9.20 -10.41
CA ARG A 99 -11.86 8.22 -11.52
C ARG A 99 -12.63 6.93 -11.24
N THR A 100 -12.62 6.42 -10.00
CA THR A 100 -13.36 5.19 -9.66
C THR A 100 -14.87 5.38 -9.76
N ALA A 101 -15.38 6.57 -9.40
CA ALA A 101 -16.80 6.94 -9.38
C ALA A 101 -17.74 5.96 -8.62
N GLY A 102 -17.20 5.02 -7.85
CA GLY A 102 -17.94 3.93 -7.22
C GLY A 102 -18.28 2.75 -8.15
N ARG A 103 -17.67 2.69 -9.34
CA ARG A 103 -17.82 1.61 -10.33
C ARG A 103 -16.62 0.66 -10.31
N TYR A 104 -15.41 1.21 -10.19
CA TYR A 104 -14.16 0.45 -10.18
C TYR A 104 -13.53 0.42 -8.78
N PRO A 105 -12.85 -0.67 -8.40
CA PRO A 105 -11.97 -0.67 -7.25
C PRO A 105 -10.80 0.30 -7.44
N GLY A 106 -10.34 0.91 -6.34
CA GLY A 106 -9.18 1.80 -6.30
C GLY A 106 -8.03 1.20 -5.51
N MET A 107 -6.78 1.38 -5.96
CA MET A 107 -5.58 0.96 -5.24
C MET A 107 -4.63 2.15 -5.04
N LEU A 108 -4.17 2.35 -3.80
CA LEU A 108 -3.05 3.25 -3.53
C LEU A 108 -1.78 2.41 -3.43
N VAL A 109 -0.91 2.52 -4.42
CA VAL A 109 0.41 1.87 -4.45
C VAL A 109 1.43 2.78 -3.78
N LEU A 110 2.13 2.24 -2.78
CA LEU A 110 3.14 2.91 -1.97
C LEU A 110 4.49 2.25 -2.23
N TYR A 111 5.40 2.99 -2.86
CA TYR A 111 6.77 2.51 -3.08
C TYR A 111 7.66 2.86 -1.88
N ASP A 112 8.31 1.83 -1.32
CA ASP A 112 9.33 1.98 -0.30
C ASP A 112 10.75 1.98 -0.91
N ASN A 113 11.39 3.14 -0.95
CA ASN A 113 12.80 3.29 -1.36
C ASN A 113 13.81 3.11 -0.19
N GLY A 114 13.36 2.60 0.95
CA GLY A 114 14.09 2.44 2.20
C GLY A 114 15.13 1.33 2.16
N ARG A 115 16.26 1.57 1.48
CA ARG A 115 17.31 0.56 1.21
C ARG A 115 18.01 -0.08 2.42
N ILE A 116 17.93 0.53 3.60
CA ILE A 116 18.59 0.04 4.84
C ILE A 116 17.57 -0.07 5.97
N VAL A 117 16.70 0.93 6.08
CA VAL A 117 15.54 0.94 6.97
C VAL A 117 14.33 1.24 6.08
N PRO A 118 13.28 0.38 6.09
CA PRO A 118 12.02 0.65 5.39
C PRO A 118 11.42 1.99 5.81
N ASN A 119 10.87 2.75 4.85
CA ASN A 119 10.10 3.96 5.17
C ASN A 119 8.76 3.60 5.83
N PHE A 120 8.21 2.41 5.58
CA PHE A 120 7.04 1.93 6.29
C PHE A 120 7.05 0.41 6.51
N LEU A 121 6.28 -0.02 7.50
CA LEU A 121 6.11 -1.42 7.89
C LEU A 121 4.61 -1.81 7.85
N PRO A 122 4.25 -3.11 7.85
CA PRO A 122 2.84 -3.54 7.79
C PRO A 122 1.95 -2.97 8.92
N ASN A 123 2.52 -2.74 10.11
CA ASN A 123 1.85 -2.07 11.23
C ASN A 123 1.62 -0.56 10.98
N HIS A 124 2.44 0.11 10.16
CA HIS A 124 2.22 1.51 9.76
C HIS A 124 1.02 1.61 8.81
N ILE A 125 0.86 0.65 7.90
CA ILE A 125 -0.32 0.52 7.03
C ILE A 125 -1.56 0.25 7.87
N MET A 126 -1.52 -0.74 8.77
CA MET A 126 -2.61 -1.02 9.73
C MET A 126 -3.02 0.24 10.51
N THR A 127 -2.04 0.93 11.10
CA THR A 127 -2.27 2.12 11.92
C THR A 127 -2.85 3.28 11.11
N ALA A 128 -2.48 3.41 9.84
CA ALA A 128 -3.01 4.42 8.95
C ALA A 128 -4.44 4.11 8.48
N MET A 129 -4.73 2.86 8.13
CA MET A 129 -6.06 2.44 7.70
C MET A 129 -7.03 2.45 8.88
N TYR A 130 -6.71 1.70 9.94
CA TYR A 130 -7.66 1.30 11.00
C TYR A 130 -7.46 2.00 12.35
N GLY A 131 -6.35 2.74 12.52
CA GLY A 131 -6.08 3.55 13.71
C GLY A 131 -5.02 2.95 14.62
N GLN A 132 -4.53 3.75 15.58
CA GLN A 132 -3.50 3.32 16.53
C GLN A 132 -4.04 2.22 17.46
N MET A 133 -3.25 1.18 17.73
CA MET A 133 -3.60 0.19 18.75
C MET A 133 -3.55 0.86 20.13
N VAL A 134 -4.64 0.78 20.89
CA VAL A 134 -4.76 1.26 22.26
C VAL A 134 -4.95 0.06 23.17
N LEU A 135 -4.17 -0.03 24.24
CA LEU A 135 -4.33 -1.01 25.30
C LEU A 135 -5.03 -0.33 26.48
N ASP A 136 -6.11 -0.93 26.96
CA ASP A 136 -6.78 -0.49 28.17
C ASP A 136 -6.13 -1.24 29.36
N ILE A 137 -5.59 -0.49 30.32
CA ILE A 137 -4.79 -1.01 31.44
C ILE A 137 -5.53 -0.72 32.75
N ALA A 138 -5.81 -1.75 33.53
CA ALA A 138 -6.26 -1.60 34.91
C ALA A 138 -5.08 -1.27 35.82
N ILE A 139 -5.26 -0.25 36.66
CA ILE A 139 -4.35 0.09 37.75
C ILE A 139 -5.11 -0.17 39.05
N PRO A 140 -4.84 -1.28 39.76
CA PRO A 140 -5.46 -1.58 41.04
C PRO A 140 -5.16 -0.52 42.10
N ARG A 141 -6.07 -0.34 43.06
CA ARG A 141 -5.82 0.52 44.24
C ARG A 141 -4.85 -0.12 45.23
N ASP A 142 -4.79 -1.45 45.25
CA ASP A 142 -3.81 -2.21 46.02
C ASP A 142 -2.48 -2.20 45.26
N ILE A 143 -1.49 -1.52 45.83
CA ILE A 143 -0.14 -1.36 45.26
C ILE A 143 0.67 -2.66 45.20
N SER A 144 0.22 -3.73 45.86
CA SER A 144 0.82 -5.07 45.73
C SER A 144 0.42 -5.76 44.42
N ILE A 145 -0.71 -5.37 43.82
CA ILE A 145 -1.21 -5.93 42.56
C ILE A 145 -0.67 -5.10 41.39
N LYS A 146 0.14 -5.72 40.54
CA LYS A 146 0.70 -5.06 39.35
C LYS A 146 -0.41 -4.66 38.36
N PRO A 147 -0.27 -3.53 37.64
CA PRO A 147 -1.15 -3.18 36.53
C PRO A 147 -1.22 -4.30 35.48
N TYR A 148 -2.40 -4.49 34.89
CA TYR A 148 -2.66 -5.54 33.90
C TYR A 148 -3.55 -5.03 32.77
N ILE A 149 -3.43 -5.66 31.60
CA ILE A 149 -4.22 -5.31 30.41
C ILE A 149 -5.64 -5.89 30.59
N THR A 150 -6.67 -5.05 30.51
CA THR A 150 -8.08 -5.47 30.51
C THR A 150 -8.66 -5.60 29.12
N GLY A 151 -8.05 -4.96 28.13
CA GLY A 151 -8.47 -5.05 26.75
C GLY A 151 -7.54 -4.31 25.80
N ALA A 152 -7.88 -4.39 24.53
CA ALA A 152 -7.28 -3.58 23.49
C ALA A 152 -8.39 -3.09 22.55
N ARG A 153 -8.10 -2.06 21.75
CA ARG A 153 -9.02 -1.51 20.73
C ARG A 153 -8.27 -0.72 19.69
N LEU A 154 -8.95 -0.46 18.57
CA LEU A 154 -8.50 0.51 17.57
C LEU A 154 -8.87 1.92 18.03
N GLY A 155 -7.86 2.78 18.15
CA GLY A 155 -7.96 4.14 18.61
C GLY A 155 -8.03 5.18 17.48
N PRO A 156 -7.51 6.40 17.71
CA PRO A 156 -7.63 7.51 16.77
C PRO A 156 -6.72 7.34 15.55
N LYS A 157 -6.76 8.36 14.67
CA LYS A 157 -5.94 8.51 13.45
C LYS A 157 -6.28 7.55 12.29
N LYS A 158 -7.28 6.68 12.41
CA LYS A 158 -7.77 5.88 11.28
C LYS A 158 -8.15 6.76 10.08
N LYS A 159 -7.78 6.34 8.87
CA LYS A 159 -8.17 7.01 7.60
C LYS A 159 -9.18 6.22 6.79
N MET A 160 -9.54 4.99 7.20
CA MET A 160 -10.55 4.18 6.53
C MET A 160 -11.64 3.80 7.53
N THR A 161 -12.88 4.11 7.17
CA THR A 161 -14.11 3.83 7.92
C THR A 161 -15.23 3.54 6.92
N GLU A 162 -16.40 3.15 7.40
CA GLU A 162 -17.59 2.82 6.60
C GLU A 162 -18.05 3.98 5.70
N ASP A 163 -17.71 5.22 6.06
CA ASP A 163 -18.05 6.45 5.35
C ASP A 163 -16.83 7.17 4.71
N THR A 164 -15.60 6.92 5.18
CA THR A 164 -14.39 7.67 4.78
C THR A 164 -13.40 6.82 3.98
N ASN A 165 -12.96 7.35 2.83
CA ASN A 165 -11.98 6.75 1.90
C ASN A 165 -12.39 5.37 1.34
N THR A 166 -13.71 5.11 1.26
CA THR A 166 -14.29 3.88 0.71
C THR A 166 -14.05 3.69 -0.80
N SER A 167 -13.53 4.69 -1.51
CA SER A 167 -13.04 4.59 -2.90
C SER A 167 -11.66 3.92 -3.01
N ILE A 168 -10.91 3.80 -1.91
CA ILE A 168 -9.65 3.06 -1.87
C ILE A 168 -9.98 1.64 -1.38
N SER A 169 -9.87 0.68 -2.28
CA SER A 169 -10.17 -0.73 -2.05
C SER A 169 -9.00 -1.48 -1.40
N ALA A 170 -7.77 -1.08 -1.70
CA ALA A 170 -6.58 -1.61 -1.05
C ALA A 170 -5.39 -0.64 -1.07
N ILE A 171 -4.40 -0.90 -0.21
CA ILE A 171 -3.07 -0.29 -0.27
C ILE A 171 -2.07 -1.35 -0.76
N GLY A 172 -1.40 -1.10 -1.88
CA GLY A 172 -0.33 -1.95 -2.39
C GLY A 172 1.04 -1.46 -1.90
N ALA A 173 1.75 -2.23 -1.09
CA ALA A 173 3.14 -1.95 -0.73
C ALA A 173 4.08 -2.51 -1.80
N LEU A 174 4.67 -1.65 -2.62
CA LEU A 174 5.70 -2.00 -3.59
C LEU A 174 7.07 -1.91 -2.89
N VAL A 175 7.72 -3.06 -2.68
CA VAL A 175 8.93 -3.20 -1.87
C VAL A 175 10.01 -3.99 -2.61
N VAL A 176 11.27 -3.70 -2.32
CA VAL A 176 12.42 -4.49 -2.80
C VAL A 176 12.88 -5.40 -1.67
N THR A 177 12.91 -6.71 -1.91
CA THR A 177 13.22 -7.73 -0.88
C THR A 177 14.57 -8.41 -1.10
N GLU A 178 15.30 -8.64 -0.01
CA GLU A 178 16.55 -9.40 -0.01
C GLU A 178 16.33 -10.84 0.50
N PRO A 179 17.17 -11.82 0.13
CA PRO A 179 18.30 -11.70 -0.79
C PRO A 179 17.88 -11.68 -2.27
N GLY A 180 18.62 -10.94 -3.08
CA GLY A 180 18.45 -10.87 -4.54
C GLY A 180 17.63 -9.68 -5.04
N LEU A 181 17.34 -8.70 -4.18
CA LEU A 181 16.65 -7.45 -4.52
C LEU A 181 15.36 -7.64 -5.34
N ILE A 182 14.53 -8.64 -5.02
CA ILE A 182 13.31 -8.94 -5.77
C ILE A 182 12.23 -7.91 -5.44
N LEU A 183 11.78 -7.16 -6.46
CA LEU A 183 10.64 -6.25 -6.38
C LEU A 183 9.32 -7.03 -6.18
N LYS A 184 8.59 -6.79 -5.10
CA LYS A 184 7.31 -7.45 -4.75
C LYS A 184 6.23 -6.41 -4.48
N LEU A 185 4.97 -6.79 -4.73
CA LEU A 185 3.79 -6.03 -4.33
C LEU A 185 3.02 -6.84 -3.28
N HIS A 186 2.80 -6.26 -2.10
CA HIS A 186 1.96 -6.83 -1.03
C HIS A 186 0.69 -5.98 -0.91
N VAL A 187 -0.49 -6.56 -1.06
CA VAL A 187 -1.76 -5.81 -1.11
C VAL A 187 -2.56 -5.96 0.18
N TYR A 188 -2.86 -4.84 0.84
CA TYR A 188 -3.57 -4.74 2.10
C TYR A 188 -5.00 -4.24 1.85
N HIS A 189 -5.98 -5.12 1.98
CA HIS A 189 -7.38 -4.85 1.65
C HIS A 189 -8.07 -3.93 2.66
N ASN A 190 -8.85 -2.97 2.17
CA ASN A 190 -9.73 -2.13 2.97
C ASN A 190 -11.08 -2.81 3.22
N ARG A 191 -11.39 -3.20 4.47
CA ARG A 191 -12.70 -3.79 4.84
C ARG A 191 -13.88 -2.80 4.84
N PHE A 192 -13.67 -1.59 4.36
CA PHE A 192 -14.69 -0.56 4.13
C PHE A 192 -14.71 -0.11 2.66
N ALA A 193 -14.09 -0.87 1.75
CA ALA A 193 -14.14 -0.60 0.31
C ALA A 193 -15.58 -0.67 -0.21
N ARG A 194 -16.04 0.38 -0.90
CA ARG A 194 -17.35 0.39 -1.58
C ARG A 194 -17.37 -0.57 -2.78
N VAL A 195 -16.23 -0.72 -3.46
CA VAL A 195 -16.00 -1.72 -4.50
C VAL A 195 -14.73 -2.48 -4.11
N PRO A 196 -14.80 -3.61 -3.40
CA PRO A 196 -13.62 -4.38 -3.02
C PRO A 196 -12.95 -5.01 -4.25
N ILE A 197 -11.64 -5.28 -4.15
CA ILE A 197 -10.92 -6.09 -5.14
C ILE A 197 -11.15 -7.56 -4.78
N ASP A 198 -11.63 -8.39 -5.73
CA ASP A 198 -11.68 -9.84 -5.54
C ASP A 198 -10.26 -10.40 -5.35
N PRO A 199 -9.92 -11.00 -4.18
CA PRO A 199 -8.59 -11.53 -3.94
C PRO A 199 -8.15 -12.58 -4.96
N LYS A 200 -9.08 -13.28 -5.63
CA LYS A 200 -8.77 -14.28 -6.65
C LYS A 200 -8.16 -13.68 -7.92
N LEU A 201 -8.41 -12.40 -8.22
CA LEU A 201 -7.77 -11.70 -9.36
C LEU A 201 -6.27 -11.55 -9.12
N LEU A 202 -5.90 -11.09 -7.93
CA LEU A 202 -4.52 -10.85 -7.53
C LEU A 202 -3.77 -12.16 -7.22
N ALA A 203 -4.44 -13.14 -6.61
CA ALA A 203 -3.86 -14.45 -6.30
C ALA A 203 -3.44 -15.22 -7.57
N ARG A 204 -4.23 -15.14 -8.64
CA ARG A 204 -3.89 -15.69 -9.98
C ARG A 204 -2.61 -15.09 -10.57
N ARG A 205 -2.15 -13.94 -10.08
CA ARG A 205 -0.92 -13.24 -10.49
C ARG A 205 0.24 -13.43 -9.50
N GLY A 206 0.06 -14.29 -8.49
CA GLY A 206 1.07 -14.53 -7.45
C GLY A 206 1.30 -13.32 -6.53
N ILE A 207 0.34 -12.41 -6.46
CA ILE A 207 0.41 -11.22 -5.59
C ILE A 207 0.02 -11.64 -4.18
N LEU A 208 0.90 -11.36 -3.22
CA LEU A 208 0.66 -11.61 -1.80
C LEU A 208 -0.34 -10.57 -1.26
N GLN A 209 -1.31 -11.04 -0.48
CA GLN A 209 -2.45 -10.24 -0.07
C GLN A 209 -2.79 -10.47 1.40
N HIS A 210 -3.27 -9.41 2.05
CA HIS A 210 -3.67 -9.45 3.44
C HIS A 210 -5.01 -8.76 3.64
N ARG A 211 -5.87 -9.39 4.44
CA ARG A 211 -7.07 -8.78 5.03
C ARG A 211 -6.82 -8.49 6.51
N PHE A 212 -7.47 -7.46 7.04
CA PHE A 212 -7.35 -7.13 8.45
C PHE A 212 -8.41 -7.85 9.27
N ASP A 213 -7.96 -8.67 10.21
CA ASP A 213 -8.80 -9.28 11.24
C ASP A 213 -9.02 -8.24 12.36
N ILE A 214 -10.26 -7.80 12.53
CA ILE A 214 -10.67 -6.82 13.55
C ILE A 214 -10.62 -7.42 14.96
N GLU A 215 -10.94 -8.71 15.11
CA GLU A 215 -11.02 -9.37 16.41
C GLU A 215 -9.61 -9.61 16.94
N ASN A 216 -8.73 -10.18 16.11
CA ASN A 216 -7.35 -10.48 16.48
C ASN A 216 -6.40 -9.29 16.27
N ARG A 217 -6.82 -8.23 15.57
CA ARG A 217 -6.03 -7.01 15.25
C ARG A 217 -4.72 -7.30 14.50
N ILE A 218 -4.78 -8.25 13.58
CA ILE A 218 -3.64 -8.69 12.77
C ILE A 218 -3.96 -8.67 11.28
N TRP A 219 -2.91 -8.63 10.47
CA TRP A 219 -2.99 -8.99 9.05
C TRP A 219 -3.03 -10.51 8.91
N VAL A 220 -4.01 -11.01 8.16
CA VAL A 220 -4.16 -12.42 7.80
C VAL A 220 -4.05 -12.53 6.28
N GLU A 221 -3.30 -13.51 5.79
CA GLU A 221 -3.18 -13.79 4.36
C GLU A 221 -4.54 -14.19 3.75
N CYS A 222 -4.82 -13.79 2.51
CA CYS A 222 -6.11 -13.99 1.84
C CYS A 222 -6.24 -15.33 1.13
#